data_AF-A0A960FIJ6-F1
#
_entry.id   AF-A0A960FIJ6-F1
#
_cell.length_a   1.000
_cell.length_b   1.000
_cell.length_c   1.000
_cell.angle_alpha   90.00
_cell.angle_beta   90.00
_cell.angle_gamma   90.00
#
_symmetry.space_group_name_H-M   'P 1'
#
loop_
_entity.id
_entity.type
_entity.pdbx_description
1 polymer ?
#
loop_
_entity_poly.entity_id
_entity_poly.type
_entity_poly.pdbx_seq_one_letter_code
_entity_poly.pdbx_strand_id
1 'polypeptide(L)'
;TVRLHGNDHDTARKLNRTENLRPIPPTDPDFKRLYPRRNDAESINRDLDDTLYLRRAHSVGHARQHLNLIGYALVVNGVTVHRYSRHRAPDRLAA
;
A
#
# COMPACT_ATOMS: atom_id res chain seq x y z
N THR A 1 13.45 18.99 -8.27
CA THR A 1 12.56 18.69 -9.40
C THR A 1 12.24 17.21 -9.38
N VAL A 2 10.95 16.84 -9.32
CA VAL A 2 10.53 15.42 -9.37
C VAL A 2 10.84 14.89 -10.77
N ARG A 3 11.63 13.82 -10.85
CA ARG A 3 11.98 13.18 -12.13
C ARG A 3 10.79 12.31 -12.56
N LEU A 4 10.09 12.71 -13.61
CA LEU A 4 8.97 11.93 -14.16
C LEU A 4 9.52 10.88 -15.11
N HIS A 5 9.21 9.60 -14.87
CA HIS A 5 9.67 8.47 -15.69
C HIS A 5 8.81 8.29 -16.95
N GLY A 6 8.93 9.20 -17.92
CA GLY A 6 8.32 9.07 -19.26
C GLY A 6 9.32 8.64 -20.33
N ASN A 7 8.85 7.95 -21.37
CA ASN A 7 9.64 7.60 -22.57
C ASN A 7 8.92 7.99 -23.88
N ASP A 8 9.60 7.86 -25.02
CA ASP A 8 9.08 8.25 -26.34
C ASP A 8 7.77 7.53 -26.72
N HIS A 9 7.61 6.29 -26.28
CA HIS A 9 6.38 5.51 -26.51
C HIS A 9 5.20 6.05 -25.68
N ASP A 10 5.45 6.56 -24.47
CA ASP A 10 4.43 7.23 -23.66
C ASP A 10 4.00 8.55 -24.29
N THR A 11 4.95 9.32 -24.83
CA THR A 11 4.70 10.55 -25.58
C THR A 11 3.81 10.29 -26.80
N ALA A 12 4.13 9.27 -27.61
CA ALA A 12 3.35 8.89 -28.78
C ALA A 12 1.89 8.52 -28.44
N ARG A 13 1.70 7.90 -27.26
CA ARG A 13 0.38 7.50 -26.76
C ARG A 13 -0.33 8.57 -25.92
N LYS A 14 0.29 9.75 -25.74
CA LYS A 14 -0.17 10.82 -24.84
C LYS A 14 -0.46 10.31 -23.42
N LEU A 15 0.30 9.31 -22.98
CA LEU A 15 0.13 8.69 -21.67
C LEU A 15 1.05 9.37 -20.67
N ASN A 16 0.50 10.12 -19.73
CA ASN A 16 1.28 10.62 -18.61
C ASN A 16 1.28 9.60 -17.47
N ARG A 17 2.31 8.75 -17.41
CA ARG A 17 2.46 7.71 -16.37
C ARG A 17 2.34 8.24 -14.93
N THR A 18 2.63 9.52 -14.75
CA THR A 18 2.65 10.19 -13.44
C THR A 18 1.43 11.05 -13.17
N GLU A 19 0.44 11.09 -14.08
CA GLU A 19 -0.74 11.96 -13.96
C GLU A 19 -1.54 11.74 -12.67
N ASN A 20 -1.52 10.51 -12.16
CA ASN A 20 -2.22 10.12 -10.95
C ASN A 20 -1.29 9.95 -9.74
N LEU A 21 0.03 10.16 -9.91
CA LEU A 21 0.96 10.14 -8.78
C LEU A 21 0.81 11.46 -8.02
N ARG A 22 0.41 11.36 -6.75
CA ARG A 22 0.33 12.50 -5.83
C ARG A 22 1.47 12.42 -4.82
N PRO A 23 2.66 12.99 -5.12
CA PRO A 23 3.73 13.05 -4.13
C PRO A 23 3.30 13.96 -2.97
N ILE A 24 3.60 13.53 -1.74
CA ILE A 24 3.40 14.33 -0.52
C ILE A 24 4.77 14.86 -0.12
N PRO A 25 5.15 16.10 -0.49
CA PRO A 25 6.45 16.67 -0.15
C PRO A 25 6.54 17.04 1.34
N PRO A 26 7.75 17.22 1.91
CA PRO A 26 7.94 17.65 3.31
C PRO A 26 7.21 18.93 3.72
N THR A 27 6.93 19.80 2.75
CA THR A 27 6.19 21.07 2.94
C THR A 27 4.67 20.88 2.98
N ASP A 28 4.18 19.69 2.62
CA ASP A 28 2.75 19.38 2.63
C ASP A 28 2.26 19.19 4.09
N PRO A 29 1.12 19.78 4.48
CA PRO A 29 0.56 19.62 5.82
C PRO A 29 0.38 18.15 6.25
N ASP A 30 0.06 17.27 5.30
CA ASP A 30 -0.15 15.85 5.57
C ASP A 30 1.15 15.06 5.73
N PHE A 31 2.29 15.60 5.32
CA PHE A 31 3.58 14.91 5.39
C PHE A 31 3.91 14.47 6.82
N LYS A 32 3.75 15.38 7.79
CA LYS A 32 4.04 15.09 9.21
C LYS A 32 3.22 13.93 9.76
N ARG A 33 1.99 13.76 9.27
CA ARG A 33 1.06 12.71 9.70
C ARG A 33 1.29 11.38 8.98
N LEU A 34 1.56 11.43 7.68
CA LEU A 34 1.59 10.24 6.82
C LEU A 34 2.99 9.67 6.63
N TYR A 35 4.02 10.50 6.51
CA TYR A 35 5.38 10.04 6.21
C TYR A 35 5.93 9.02 7.22
N PRO A 36 5.69 9.14 8.55
CA PRO A 36 6.15 8.12 9.51
C PRO A 36 5.56 6.73 9.28
N ARG A 37 4.42 6.62 8.58
CA ARG A 37 3.76 5.34 8.28
C ARG A 37 4.29 4.66 7.01
N ARG A 38 5.25 5.28 6.32
CA ARG A 38 5.82 4.76 5.06
C ARG A 38 6.42 3.36 5.24
N ASN A 39 7.19 3.14 6.30
CA ASN A 39 7.87 1.86 6.53
C ASN A 39 6.85 0.72 6.68
N ASP A 40 5.72 0.98 7.32
CA ASP A 40 4.63 0.03 7.49
C ASP A 40 3.99 -0.32 6.14
N ALA A 41 3.68 0.70 5.33
CA ALA A 41 3.17 0.50 3.97
C ALA A 41 4.15 -0.28 3.07
N GLU A 42 5.45 0.00 3.16
CA GLU A 42 6.48 -0.74 2.42
C GLU A 42 6.58 -2.20 2.89
N SER A 43 6.46 -2.45 4.19
CA SER A 43 6.43 -3.81 4.75
C SER A 43 5.22 -4.60 4.27
N ILE A 44 4.03 -3.99 4.26
CA ILE A 44 2.79 -4.62 3.79
C ILE A 44 2.88 -4.93 2.30
N ASN A 45 3.40 -4.01 1.48
CA ASN A 45 3.57 -4.26 0.05
C ASN A 45 4.56 -5.40 -0.22
N ARG A 46 5.62 -5.53 0.59
CA ARG A 46 6.55 -6.66 0.49
C ARG A 46 5.90 -7.97 0.88
N ASP A 47 5.16 -7.99 2.00
CA ASP A 47 4.44 -9.19 2.43
C ASP A 47 3.44 -9.66 1.36
N LEU A 48 2.70 -8.73 0.75
CA LEU A 48 1.85 -9.03 -0.40
C LEU A 48 2.64 -9.63 -1.57
N ASP A 49 3.77 -9.02 -1.96
CA ASP A 49 4.65 -9.53 -3.02
C ASP A 49 5.14 -10.96 -2.74
N ASP A 50 5.45 -11.27 -1.47
CA ASP A 50 5.90 -12.59 -1.03
C ASP A 50 4.78 -13.64 -1.11
N THR A 51 3.50 -13.23 -1.07
CA THR A 51 2.38 -14.14 -1.33
C THR A 51 2.28 -14.56 -2.80
N LEU A 52 2.82 -13.77 -3.74
CA LEU A 52 2.65 -13.97 -5.17
C LEU A 52 3.54 -15.09 -5.73
N TYR A 53 2.95 -16.00 -6.51
CA TYR A 53 3.73 -17.04 -7.20
C TYR A 53 4.62 -16.42 -8.29
N LEU A 54 5.94 -16.57 -8.16
CA LEU A 54 6.93 -15.97 -9.06
C LEU A 54 6.76 -14.45 -9.23
N ARG A 55 6.28 -13.75 -8.20
CA ARG A 55 5.94 -12.31 -8.24
C ARG A 55 4.92 -11.95 -9.33
N ARG A 56 4.01 -12.88 -9.64
CA ARG A 56 2.91 -12.68 -10.59
C ARG A 56 1.57 -12.70 -9.86
N ALA A 57 0.67 -11.84 -10.31
CA ALA A 57 -0.70 -11.80 -9.79
C ALA A 57 -1.36 -13.19 -9.88
N HIS A 58 -2.03 -13.62 -8.80
CA HIS A 58 -2.69 -14.93 -8.72
C HIS A 58 -3.83 -15.11 -9.72
N SER A 59 -4.43 -14.01 -10.19
CA SER A 59 -5.62 -14.05 -11.04
C SER A 59 -5.48 -13.13 -12.25
N VAL A 60 -6.12 -13.53 -13.34
CA VAL A 60 -6.13 -12.77 -14.60
C VAL A 60 -7.35 -11.84 -14.63
N GLY A 61 -7.10 -10.57 -14.91
CA GLY A 61 -8.11 -9.53 -15.09
C GLY A 61 -8.34 -8.67 -13.85
N HIS A 62 -8.64 -7.39 -14.10
CA HIS A 62 -8.74 -6.34 -13.08
C HIS A 62 -9.68 -6.71 -11.93
N ALA A 63 -10.91 -7.15 -12.22
CA ALA A 63 -11.90 -7.45 -11.17
C ALA A 63 -11.44 -8.58 -10.22
N ARG A 64 -10.80 -9.63 -10.76
CA ARG A 64 -10.30 -10.75 -9.94
C ARG A 64 -9.08 -10.34 -9.12
N GLN A 65 -8.17 -9.57 -9.71
CA GLN A 65 -7.03 -9.02 -8.98
C GLN A 65 -7.47 -8.07 -7.86
N HIS A 66 -8.49 -7.26 -8.10
CA HIS A 66 -9.06 -6.38 -7.10
C HIS A 66 -9.65 -7.16 -5.92
N LEU A 67 -10.36 -8.26 -6.19
CA LEU A 67 -10.85 -9.15 -5.13
C LEU A 67 -9.71 -9.73 -4.28
N ASN A 68 -8.59 -10.14 -4.91
CA ASN A 68 -7.41 -10.62 -4.18
C ASN A 68 -6.86 -9.54 -3.24
N LEU A 69 -6.76 -8.29 -3.71
CA LEU A 69 -6.27 -7.16 -2.91
C LEU A 69 -7.22 -6.83 -1.74
N ILE A 70 -8.53 -6.82 -1.97
CA ILE A 70 -9.52 -6.63 -0.90
C ILE A 70 -9.41 -7.76 0.13
N GLY A 71 -9.34 -9.01 -0.32
CA GLY A 71 -9.21 -10.17 0.58
C GLY A 71 -7.96 -10.08 1.44
N TYR A 72 -6.82 -9.75 0.83
CA TYR A 72 -5.57 -9.51 1.55
C TYR A 72 -5.72 -8.39 2.59
N ALA A 73 -6.30 -7.25 2.22
CA ALA A 73 -6.50 -6.12 3.13
C ALA A 73 -7.41 -6.48 4.32
N LEU A 74 -8.46 -7.26 4.09
CA LEU A 74 -9.34 -7.75 5.17
C LEU A 74 -8.57 -8.64 6.17
N VAL A 75 -7.72 -9.54 5.67
CA VAL A 75 -6.90 -10.42 6.53
C VAL A 75 -5.89 -9.61 7.34
N VAL A 76 -5.11 -8.73 6.72
CA VAL A 76 -4.09 -7.92 7.41
C VAL A 76 -4.72 -7.02 8.47
N ASN A 77 -5.83 -6.35 8.15
CA ASN A 77 -6.55 -5.50 9.10
C ASN A 77 -7.13 -6.33 10.25
N GLY A 78 -7.70 -7.50 9.96
CA GLY A 78 -8.23 -8.41 10.97
C GLY A 78 -7.16 -8.90 11.95
N VAL A 79 -6.00 -9.34 11.44
CA VAL A 79 -4.87 -9.76 12.28
C VAL A 79 -4.32 -8.61 13.11
N THR A 80 -4.21 -7.42 12.53
CA THR A 80 -3.76 -6.21 13.25
C THR A 80 -4.70 -5.86 14.40
N VAL A 81 -6.01 -5.83 14.16
CA VAL A 81 -7.02 -5.58 15.20
C VAL A 81 -6.97 -6.66 16.30
N HIS A 82 -6.82 -7.93 15.91
CA HIS A 82 -6.74 -9.03 16.86
C HIS A 82 -5.50 -8.92 17.75
N ARG A 83 -4.31 -8.70 17.16
CA ARG A 83 -3.06 -8.51 17.91
C ARG A 83 -3.12 -7.30 18.82
N TYR A 84 -3.63 -6.17 18.32
CA TYR A 84 -3.80 -4.97 19.11
C TYR A 84 -4.71 -5.20 20.32
N SER A 85 -5.85 -5.86 20.13
CA SER A 85 -6.79 -6.19 21.20
C SER A 85 -6.16 -7.09 22.27
N ARG A 86 -5.31 -8.05 21.87
CA ARG A 86 -4.58 -8.92 22.80
C ARG A 86 -3.49 -8.18 23.58
N HIS A 87 -2.78 -7.26 22.94
CA HIS A 87 -1.76 -6.44 23.62
C HIS A 87 -2.36 -5.41 24.57
N ARG A 88 -3.60 -4.95 24.34
CA ARG A 88 -4.32 -4.03 25.23
C ARG A 88 -5.17 -4.70 26.32
N ALA A 89 -5.46 -6.00 26.18
CA ALA A 89 -6.14 -6.78 27.20
C ALA A 89 -5.48 -6.74 28.60
N PRO A 90 -4.13 -6.76 28.75
CA PRO A 90 -3.50 -6.63 30.07
C PRO A 90 -3.72 -5.24 30.72
N ASP A 91 -3.70 -4.14 29.95
CA ASP A 91 -3.88 -2.79 30.50
C ASP A 91 -5.33 -2.48 30.92
N ARG A 92 -6.32 -3.19 30.37
CA ARG A 92 -7.74 -2.99 30.69
C ARG A 92 -8.22 -3.70 31.96
N LEU A 93 -7.45 -4.66 32.48
CA LEU A 93 -7.77 -5.39 33.72
C LEU A 93 -7.09 -4.79 34.95
N ALA A 94 -6.23 -3.78 34.78
CA ALA A 94 -5.49 -3.10 35.83
C ALA A 94 -6.03 -1.69 36.17
N ALA A 95 -7.14 -1.27 35.56
CA ALA A 95 -7.86 -0.02 35.82
C ALA A 95 -9.29 -0.32 36.27
#